data_AF-A0A819HAZ0-F1
#
_entry.id   AF-A0A819HAZ0-F1
#
_cell.length_a   1.000
_cell.length_b   1.000
_cell.length_c   1.000
_cell.angle_alpha   90.00
_cell.angle_beta   90.00
_cell.angle_gamma   90.00
#
_symmetry.space_group_name_H-M   'P 1'
#
loop_
_entity.id
_entity.type
_entity.pdbx_description
1 polymer ?
#
loop_
_entity_poly.entity_id
_entity_poly.type
_entity_poly.pdbx_seq_one_letter_code
_entity_poly.pdbx_strand_id
1 'polypeptide(L)'
;MNRLPVNSFVVLGLLSYNHSSCQHVSLFHCPNSSKCISRHRIQDDSLDCFNGEDEIFDGICDQLPHRFRCNIDQQCLPRRFLMDFRPQ
;
A
#
# COMPACT_ATOMS: atom_id res chain seq x y z
N MET A 1 -43.22 7.20 -6.08
CA MET A 1 -43.25 7.79 -4.73
C MET A 1 -42.76 6.72 -3.76
N ASN A 2 -41.45 6.63 -3.54
CA ASN A 2 -40.72 7.21 -2.39
C ASN A 2 -41.04 6.52 -1.04
N ARG A 3 -40.15 5.63 -0.54
CA ARG A 3 -39.18 5.93 0.55
C ARG A 3 -38.54 4.67 1.18
N LEU A 4 -37.20 4.65 1.09
CA LEU A 4 -36.16 4.34 2.11
C LEU A 4 -36.08 2.94 2.78
N PRO A 5 -34.89 2.29 2.75
CA PRO A 5 -34.58 1.16 3.63
C PRO A 5 -34.17 1.63 5.04
N VAL A 6 -34.51 0.79 6.03
CA VAL A 6 -34.44 1.03 7.48
C VAL A 6 -33.02 1.09 8.02
N ASN A 7 -32.82 2.11 8.86
CA ASN A 7 -31.63 2.43 9.64
C ASN A 7 -31.29 1.34 10.68
N SER A 8 -30.01 0.99 10.81
CA SER A 8 -29.45 0.54 12.09
C SER A 8 -28.43 1.56 12.55
N PHE A 9 -28.76 2.25 13.64
CA PHE A 9 -28.03 3.35 14.25
C PHE A 9 -27.78 2.99 15.72
N VAL A 10 -26.53 2.71 16.10
CA VAL A 10 -25.97 2.86 17.48
C VAL A 10 -24.46 3.10 17.28
N VAL A 11 -23.98 4.34 17.13
CA VAL A 11 -23.57 5.34 18.16
C VAL A 11 -22.30 4.92 18.94
N LEU A 12 -21.13 5.42 18.50
CA LEU A 12 -20.13 6.23 19.24
C LEU A 12 -18.75 6.17 18.55
N GLY A 13 -18.30 7.32 18.02
CA GLY A 13 -16.90 7.51 17.58
C GLY A 13 -16.75 7.75 16.07
N LEU A 14 -16.85 9.03 15.71
CA LEU A 14 -16.36 9.67 14.47
C LEU A 14 -15.47 8.81 13.54
N LEU A 15 -16.05 8.10 12.57
CA LEU A 15 -15.34 7.74 11.35
C LEU A 15 -16.30 7.86 10.17
N SER A 16 -16.15 8.95 9.42
CA SER A 16 -16.73 9.09 8.10
C SER A 16 -16.30 7.90 7.26
N TYR A 17 -17.27 7.08 6.86
CA TYR A 17 -17.05 5.93 5.98
C TYR A 17 -16.76 6.46 4.57
N ASN A 18 -15.52 6.90 4.37
CA ASN A 18 -14.95 7.10 3.05
C ASN A 18 -14.64 5.69 2.52
N HIS A 19 -15.54 5.17 1.71
CA HIS A 19 -15.42 3.87 1.02
C HIS A 19 -14.36 3.94 -0.10
N SER A 20 -13.15 4.40 0.25
CA SER A 20 -12.10 4.78 -0.70
C SER A 20 -10.68 4.54 -0.15
N SER A 21 -10.55 3.91 1.03
CA SER A 21 -9.25 3.59 1.62
C SER A 21 -9.30 2.18 2.21
N CYS A 22 -8.30 1.36 1.87
CA CYS A 22 -8.16 0.01 2.40
C CYS A 22 -8.23 0.07 3.94
N GLN A 23 -9.12 -0.72 4.56
CA GLN A 23 -9.40 -0.67 6.00
C GLN A 23 -8.18 -0.91 6.90
N HIS A 24 -7.06 -1.41 6.35
CA HIS A 24 -5.88 -1.76 7.11
C HIS A 24 -4.66 -0.94 6.68
N VAL A 25 -3.91 -0.43 7.67
CA VAL A 25 -2.69 0.38 7.45
C VAL A 25 -1.56 -0.38 6.76
N SER A 26 -1.57 -1.72 6.73
CA SER A 26 -0.58 -2.48 5.95
C SER A 26 -0.91 -2.60 4.47
N LEU A 27 -2.05 -2.04 4.03
CA LEU A 27 -2.51 -2.09 2.66
C LEU A 27 -2.24 -0.77 1.94
N PHE A 28 -2.06 -0.89 0.63
CA PHE A 28 -1.97 0.20 -0.33
C PHE A 28 -3.15 0.08 -1.30
N HIS A 29 -3.82 1.20 -1.54
CA HIS A 29 -4.94 1.27 -2.45
C HIS A 29 -4.43 1.65 -3.84
N CYS A 30 -4.64 0.78 -4.82
CA CYS A 30 -4.28 1.08 -6.20
C CYS A 30 -5.15 2.25 -6.71
N PRO A 31 -4.55 3.31 -7.27
CA PRO A 31 -5.31 4.40 -7.88
C PRO A 31 -6.31 3.88 -8.92
N ASN A 32 -7.48 4.53 -9.03
CA ASN A 32 -8.53 4.19 -9.99
C ASN A 32 -9.01 2.73 -9.96
N SER A 33 -8.79 2.02 -8.86
CA SER A 33 -9.17 0.62 -8.67
C SER A 33 -9.78 0.43 -7.29
N SER A 34 -10.55 -0.64 -7.10
CA SER A 34 -10.93 -1.13 -5.76
C SER A 34 -9.90 -2.10 -5.17
N LYS A 35 -8.79 -2.33 -5.87
CA LYS A 35 -7.74 -3.27 -5.47
C LYS A 35 -6.90 -2.69 -4.34
N CYS A 36 -6.74 -3.50 -3.30
CA CYS A 36 -5.83 -3.26 -2.20
C CYS A 36 -4.71 -4.30 -2.23
N ILE A 37 -3.46 -3.86 -2.18
CA ILE A 37 -2.27 -4.72 -2.16
C ILE A 37 -1.54 -4.55 -0.83
N SER A 38 -0.70 -5.53 -0.46
CA SER A 38 0.16 -5.35 0.71
C SER A 38 1.19 -4.27 0.42
N ARG A 39 1.50 -3.40 1.38
CA ARG A 39 2.58 -2.41 1.21
C ARG A 39 3.92 -3.05 0.81
N HIS A 40 4.17 -4.30 1.18
CA HIS A 40 5.37 -5.04 0.75
C HIS A 40 5.48 -5.25 -0.77
N ARG A 41 4.36 -5.11 -1.49
CA ARG A 41 4.28 -5.19 -2.94
C ARG A 41 4.67 -3.91 -3.66
N ILE A 42 4.75 -2.78 -2.95
CA ILE A 42 5.18 -1.51 -3.55
C ILE A 42 6.66 -1.64 -3.93
N GLN A 43 6.98 -1.39 -5.21
CA GLN A 43 8.32 -1.43 -5.81
C GLN A 43 8.96 -2.83 -5.83
N ASP A 44 8.17 -3.92 -5.87
CA ASP A 44 8.67 -5.31 -5.79
C ASP A 44 9.05 -5.95 -7.13
N ASP A 45 9.18 -5.11 -8.17
CA ASP A 45 9.39 -5.49 -9.56
C ASP A 45 8.20 -6.27 -10.17
N SER A 46 7.04 -6.30 -9.50
CA SER A 46 5.79 -6.86 -10.00
C SER A 46 4.72 -5.78 -10.14
N LEU A 47 4.07 -5.73 -11.31
CA LEU A 47 2.93 -4.84 -11.53
C LEU A 47 1.68 -5.42 -10.88
N ASP A 48 1.41 -5.08 -9.62
CA ASP A 48 0.19 -5.47 -8.92
C ASP A 48 -0.94 -4.46 -9.12
N CYS A 49 -0.69 -3.17 -9.33
CA CYS A 49 -1.73 -2.23 -9.73
C CYS A 49 -1.97 -2.24 -11.25
N PHE A 50 -3.17 -1.82 -11.67
CA PHE A 50 -3.60 -1.94 -13.06
C PHE A 50 -2.73 -1.14 -14.04
N ASN A 51 -2.22 0.04 -13.64
CA ASN A 51 -1.29 0.83 -14.44
C ASN A 51 0.14 0.83 -13.87
N GLY A 52 0.46 -0.07 -12.93
CA GLY A 52 1.79 -0.14 -12.33
C GLY A 52 2.11 0.98 -11.35
N GLU A 53 1.11 1.63 -10.76
CA GLU A 53 1.31 2.73 -9.82
C GLU A 53 2.10 2.33 -8.57
N ASP A 54 2.07 1.04 -8.23
CA ASP A 54 2.85 0.42 -7.16
C ASP A 54 4.35 0.33 -7.47
N GLU A 55 4.75 0.42 -8.73
CA GLU A 55 6.14 0.30 -9.20
C GLU A 55 6.77 1.64 -9.62
N ILE A 56 6.11 2.77 -9.32
CA ILE A 56 6.65 4.11 -9.62
C ILE A 56 7.76 4.46 -8.61
N PHE A 57 8.95 4.78 -9.13
CA PHE A 57 10.10 5.24 -8.33
C PHE A 57 10.19 6.76 -8.31
N ASP A 58 9.81 7.38 -7.20
CA ASP A 58 9.91 8.83 -6.96
C ASP A 58 10.98 9.19 -5.91
N GLY A 59 11.83 8.22 -5.55
CA GLY A 59 12.87 8.41 -4.53
C GLY A 59 12.39 8.23 -3.09
N ILE A 60 11.16 7.77 -2.88
CA ILE A 60 10.58 7.53 -1.54
C ILE A 60 11.12 6.26 -0.84
N CYS A 61 12.14 5.61 -1.38
CA CYS A 61 12.75 4.38 -0.84
C CYS A 61 12.92 4.37 0.69
N ASP A 62 13.42 5.48 1.24
CA ASP A 62 13.74 5.62 2.66
C ASP A 62 12.52 5.87 3.55
N GLN A 63 11.38 6.23 2.96
CA GLN A 63 10.11 6.39 3.69
C GLN A 63 9.28 5.10 3.70
N LEU A 64 9.66 4.08 2.91
CA LEU A 64 9.00 2.78 2.92
C LEU A 64 9.59 1.91 4.05
N PRO A 65 8.85 1.62 5.14
CA PRO A 65 9.39 0.92 6.31
C PRO A 65 9.81 -0.53 6.02
N HIS A 66 9.38 -1.09 4.90
CA HIS A 66 9.70 -2.44 4.45
C HIS A 66 10.82 -2.48 3.39
N ARG A 67 11.35 -1.33 2.99
CA ARG A 67 12.48 -1.21 2.06
C ARG A 67 13.68 -0.54 2.70
N PHE A 68 14.80 -0.68 2.01
CA PHE A 68 16.02 0.07 2.27
C PHE A 68 16.71 0.34 0.95
N ARG A 69 17.41 1.46 0.88
CA ARG A 69 18.25 1.79 -0.26
C ARG A 69 19.62 1.13 -0.10
N CYS A 70 20.05 0.36 -1.10
CA CYS A 70 21.43 -0.09 -1.20
C CYS A 70 22.30 1.10 -1.60
N ASN A 71 23.33 1.41 -0.81
CA ASN A 71 24.20 2.57 -1.07
C ASN A 71 25.04 2.44 -2.34
N ILE A 72 25.32 1.20 -2.79
CA ILE A 72 26.19 0.93 -3.94
C ILE A 72 25.43 1.18 -5.24
N ASP A 73 24.36 0.43 -5.47
CA ASP A 73 23.61 0.47 -6.74
C ASP A 73 22.37 1.36 -6.68
N GLN A 74 22.14 2.03 -5.54
CA GLN A 74 20.95 2.86 -5.27
C GLN A 74 19.61 2.11 -5.39
N GLN A 75 19.65 0.78 -5.45
CA GLN A 75 18.50 -0.11 -5.56
C GLN A 75 17.65 -0.11 -4.28
N CYS A 76 16.33 -0.16 -4.42
CA CYS A 76 15.39 -0.27 -3.31
C CYS A 76 15.04 -1.71 -3.00
N LEU A 77 15.76 -2.28 -2.06
CA LEU A 77 15.64 -3.68 -1.72
C LEU A 77 14.65 -3.88 -0.55
N PRO A 78 13.88 -4.98 -0.56
CA PRO A 78 13.11 -5.39 0.60
C PRO A 78 14.00 -5.62 1.83
N ARG A 79 13.63 -5.08 3.00
CA ARG A 79 14.43 -5.20 4.24
C ARG A 79 14.79 -6.62 4.66
N ARG A 80 14.06 -7.63 4.19
CA ARG A 80 14.43 -9.05 4.39
C ARG A 80 15.84 -9.37 3.88
N PHE A 81 16.34 -8.65 2.87
CA PHE A 81 17.68 -8.84 2.33
C PHE A 81 18.81 -8.30 3.23
N LEU A 82 18.53 -7.49 4.26
CA LEU A 82 19.55 -6.99 5.19
C LEU A 82 20.17 -8.09 6.07
N MET A 83 19.49 -9.22 6.22
CA MET A 83 19.93 -10.33 7.07
C MET A 83 20.45 -11.53 6.27
N ASP A 84 20.35 -11.48 4.94
CA ASP A 84 20.92 -12.48 4.05
C ASP A 84 22.35 -12.04 3.70
N PHE A 85 23.32 -12.40 4.55
CA PHE A 85 24.74 -12.33 4.20
C PHE A 85 25.04 -13.30 3.04
N ARG A 86 24.66 -12.92 1.82
CA ARG A 86 25.21 -13.49 0.60
C ARG A 86 26.02 -12.40 -0.10
N PRO A 87 27.36 -12.48 -0.08
CA PRO A 87 28.18 -11.59 -0.88
C PRO A 87 27.82 -11.82 -2.35
N GLN A 88 27.47 -10.74 -3.06
CA GLN A 88 27.48 -10.69 -4.53
C GLN A 88 28.92 -10.53 -5.01
#